data_AF-A0AA38FJ65-F1
#
_entry.id   AF-A0AA38FJ65-F1
#
_cell.length_a   1.000
_cell.length_b   1.000
_cell.length_c   1.000
_cell.angle_alpha   90.00
_cell.angle_beta   90.00
_cell.angle_gamma   90.00
#
_symmetry.space_group_name_H-M   'P 1'
#
loop_
_entity.id
_entity.type
_entity.pdbx_description
1 polymer ?
#
loop_
_entity_poly.entity_id
_entity_poly.type
_entity_poly.pdbx_seq_one_letter_code
_entity_poly.pdbx_strand_id
1 'polypeptide(L)' 'CRNRGKLANMFRKSIDESVDAPRRKLHKIWDSKPAMLFMKGTPKKPSCGLSKEVVNILNEEGVEFGSFDILSDEIVQE' A
#
# COMPACT_ATOMS: atom_id res chain seq x y z
N CYS A 1 -35.19 -20.46 19.62
CA CYS A 1 -33.70 -20.51 19.59
C CYS A 1 -33.14 -19.38 18.72
N ARG A 2 -33.01 -18.18 19.28
CA ARG A 2 -32.77 -16.93 18.55
C ARG A 2 -31.34 -16.44 18.82
N ASN A 3 -30.32 -17.06 18.22
CA ASN A 3 -28.95 -16.52 18.23
C ASN A 3 -27.95 -17.10 17.20
N ARG A 4 -28.33 -18.07 16.35
CA ARG A 4 -27.38 -18.68 15.38
C ARG A 4 -26.80 -17.68 14.36
N GLY A 5 -27.57 -16.65 13.96
CA GLY A 5 -27.07 -15.60 13.05
C GLY A 5 -26.05 -14.66 13.69
N LYS A 6 -26.06 -14.48 15.03
CA LYS A 6 -25.19 -13.53 15.72
C LYS A 6 -23.73 -14.00 15.72
N LEU A 7 -23.50 -15.30 15.87
CA LEU A 7 -22.17 -15.90 15.85
C LEU A 7 -21.56 -15.90 14.44
N ALA A 8 -22.34 -16.26 13.42
CA ALA A 8 -21.90 -16.20 12.02
C ALA A 8 -21.56 -14.77 11.57
N ASN A 9 -22.34 -13.78 12.02
CA ASN A 9 -22.09 -12.38 11.69
C ASN A 9 -20.88 -11.81 12.45
N MET A 10 -20.64 -12.27 13.68
CA MET A 10 -19.46 -11.87 14.47
C MET A 10 -18.17 -12.44 13.88
N PHE A 11 -18.17 -13.74 13.51
CA PHE A 11 -17.05 -14.37 12.81
C PHE A 11 -16.76 -13.70 11.46
N ARG A 12 -17.80 -13.42 10.67
CA ARG A 12 -17.66 -12.72 9.38
C ARG A 12 -17.12 -11.30 9.53
N LYS A 13 -17.52 -10.58 10.59
CA LYS A 13 -16.99 -9.25 10.90
C LYS A 13 -15.50 -9.30 11.28
N SER A 14 -15.08 -10.29 12.07
CA SER A 14 -13.67 -10.46 12.42
C SER A 14 -12.79 -10.80 11.20
N ILE A 15 -13.30 -11.58 10.25
CA ILE A 15 -12.59 -11.89 9.01
C ILE A 15 -12.46 -10.63 8.14
N ASP A 16 -13.55 -9.88 7.95
CA ASP A 16 -13.58 -8.61 7.21
C ASP A 16 -12.61 -7.56 7.81
N GLU A 17 -12.55 -7.47 9.13
CA GLU A 17 -11.66 -6.55 9.85
C GLU A 17 -10.17 -6.87 9.65
N SER A 18 -9.82 -8.17 9.57
CA SER A 18 -8.45 -8.63 9.31
C SER A 18 -8.00 -8.40 7.86
N VAL A 19 -8.90 -8.56 6.88
CA VAL A 19 -8.60 -8.38 5.46
C VAL A 19 -8.57 -6.90 5.05
N ASP A 20 -9.39 -6.06 5.70
CA ASP A 20 -9.44 -4.64 5.39
C ASP A 20 -8.39 -3.80 6.13
N ALA A 21 -7.78 -4.31 7.20
CA ALA A 21 -6.77 -3.54 7.94
C ALA A 21 -5.57 -3.12 7.05
N PRO A 22 -4.97 -4.01 6.23
CA PRO A 22 -3.97 -3.65 5.22
C PRO A 22 -4.49 -2.65 4.19
N ARG A 23 -5.68 -2.91 3.63
CA ARG A 23 -6.31 -2.07 2.59
C ARG A 23 -6.53 -0.64 3.07
N ARG A 24 -6.99 -0.46 4.31
CA ARG A 24 -7.18 0.86 4.93
C ARG A 24 -5.87 1.63 5.10
N LYS A 25 -4.76 0.94 5.37
CA LYS A 25 -3.43 1.56 5.48
C LYS A 25 -2.94 2.03 4.11
N LEU A 26 -3.06 1.18 3.09
CA LEU A 26 -2.71 1.52 1.70
C LEU A 26 -3.56 2.66 1.16
N HIS A 27 -4.87 2.68 1.44
CA HIS A 27 -5.75 3.77 1.02
C HIS A 27 -5.29 5.14 1.53
N LYS A 28 -4.89 5.22 2.80
CA LYS A 28 -4.37 6.47 3.37
C LYS A 28 -3.09 6.95 2.68
N ILE A 29 -2.24 6.02 2.26
CA ILE A 29 -0.98 6.34 1.55
C ILE A 29 -1.29 6.80 0.13
N TRP A 30 -2.20 6.11 -0.57
CA TRP A 30 -2.67 6.47 -1.90
C TRP A 30 -3.30 7.86 -1.93
N ASP A 31 -4.19 8.15 -0.99
CA ASP A 31 -4.91 9.43 -0.92
C ASP A 31 -4.02 10.60 -0.48
N SER A 32 -2.78 10.35 -0.05
CA SER A 32 -1.88 11.39 0.46
C SER A 32 -1.36 12.34 -0.61
N LYS A 33 -1.21 11.85 -1.85
CA LYS A 33 -0.57 12.57 -2.95
C LYS A 33 -1.16 12.12 -4.29
N PRO A 34 -1.26 13.03 -5.28
CA PRO A 34 -1.91 12.74 -6.56
C PRO A 34 -1.19 11.67 -7.40
N ALA A 35 0.12 11.49 -7.22
CA ALA A 35 0.90 10.47 -7.91
C ALA A 35 1.81 9.72 -6.91
N MET A 36 1.59 8.41 -6.75
CA MET A 36 2.39 7.50 -5.91
C MET A 36 3.25 6.53 -6.72
N LEU A 37 4.53 6.49 -6.40
CA LEU A 37 5.47 5.48 -6.87
C LEU A 37 5.74 4.44 -5.78
N PHE A 38 5.35 3.20 -6.04
CA PHE A 38 5.70 2.04 -5.22
C PHE A 38 6.98 1.42 -5.80
N MET A 39 8.08 1.49 -5.06
CA MET A 39 9.40 1.06 -5.55
C MET A 39 10.18 0.30 -4.47
N LYS A 40 11.22 -0.43 -4.88
CA LYS A 40 12.19 -1.04 -3.96
C LYS A 40 13.28 -0.02 -3.61
N GLY A 41 13.38 0.33 -2.33
CA GLY A 41 14.24 1.39 -1.82
C GLY A 41 13.58 2.77 -1.90
N THR A 42 14.39 3.82 -1.92
CA THR A 42 13.89 5.21 -1.94
C THR A 42 14.34 5.94 -3.21
N PRO A 43 13.69 7.03 -3.63
CA PRO A 43 14.14 7.82 -4.79
C PRO A 43 15.59 8.33 -4.64
N LYS A 44 16.04 8.58 -3.40
CA LYS A 44 17.42 8.97 -3.09
C LYS A 44 18.41 7.81 -3.13
N LYS A 45 17.94 6.59 -2.85
CA LYS A 45 18.74 5.35 -2.81
C LYS A 45 17.92 4.20 -3.43
N PRO A 46 17.85 4.12 -4.77
CA PRO A 46 17.12 3.04 -5.45
C PRO A 46 17.92 1.73 -5.38
N SER A 47 17.26 0.63 -5.02
CA SER A 47 17.92 -0.68 -4.86
C SER A 47 18.03 -1.50 -6.16
N CYS A 48 17.46 -1.03 -7.27
CA CYS A 48 17.46 -1.72 -8.56
C CYS A 48 17.58 -0.71 -9.72
N GLY A 49 18.19 -1.11 -10.84
CA GLY A 49 18.34 -0.27 -12.03
C GLY A 49 17.00 0.24 -12.59
N LEU A 50 15.98 -0.64 -12.61
CA LEU A 50 14.62 -0.28 -13.05
C LEU A 50 14.00 0.81 -12.16
N SER A 51 14.12 0.67 -10.83
CA SER A 51 13.63 1.68 -9.88
C SER A 51 14.30 3.04 -10.09
N LYS A 52 15.59 3.05 -10.47
CA LYS A 52 16.34 4.28 -10.75
C LYS A 52 15.86 4.95 -12.03
N GLU A 53 15.62 4.17 -13.08
CA GLU A 53 15.19 4.68 -14.38
C GLU A 53 13.80 5.33 -14.31
N VAL A 54 12.86 4.70 -13.60
CA VAL A 54 11.51 5.28 -13.37
C VAL A 54 11.59 6.60 -12.59
N VAL A 55 12.43 6.67 -11.55
CA VAL A 55 12.64 7.91 -10.78
C VAL A 55 13.24 9.01 -11.65
N ASN A 56 14.19 8.67 -12.53
CA ASN A 56 14.80 9.64 -13.45
C ASN A 56 13.76 10.22 -14.40
N ILE A 57 12.96 9.38 -15.06
CA ILE A 57 11.92 9.82 -16.00
C ILE A 57 10.92 10.75 -15.29
N LEU A 58 10.44 10.37 -14.10
CA LEU A 58 9.48 11.19 -13.37
C LEU A 58 10.06 12.55 -12.95
N ASN A 59 11.35 12.59 -12.60
CA ASN A 59 12.04 13.85 -12.28
C ASN A 59 12.28 14.71 -13.53
N GLU A 60 12.60 14.10 -14.67
CA GLU A 60 12.80 14.79 -15.96
C GLU A 60 11.51 15.44 -16.46
N GLU A 61 10.37 14.74 -16.30
CA GLU A 61 9.04 15.25 -16.62
C GLU A 61 8.51 16.27 -15.59
N GLY A 62 9.26 16.51 -14.49
CA GLY A 62 8.87 17.47 -13.45
C GLY A 62 7.62 17.08 -12.67
N VAL A 63 7.28 15.78 -12.63
CA VAL A 63 6.10 15.28 -11.91
C VAL A 63 6.39 15.23 -10.43
N GLU A 64 5.59 15.90 -9.61
CA GLU A 64 5.65 15.72 -8.16
C GLU A 64 5.00 14.39 -7.77
N PHE A 65 5.82 13.45 -7.30
CA PHE A 65 5.35 12.19 -6.76
C PHE A 65 5.82 12.02 -5.31
N GLY A 66 5.14 11.15 -4.59
CA GLY A 66 5.66 10.54 -3.38
C GLY A 66 6.08 9.10 -3.66
N SER A 67 6.94 8.59 -2.80
CA SER A 67 7.50 7.25 -2.94
C SER A 67 7.21 6.44 -1.70
N PHE A 68 6.81 5.19 -1.89
CA PHE A 68 6.69 4.22 -0.81
C PHE A 68 7.61 3.04 -1.10
N ASP A 69 8.45 2.70 -0.11
CA ASP A 69 9.35 1.55 -0.20
C ASP A 69 8.61 0.27 0.17
N ILE A 70 8.41 -0.61 -0.80
CA ILE A 70 7.70 -1.88 -0.61
C ILE A 70 8.50 -2.90 0.21
N LEU A 71 9.80 -2.66 0.46
CA LEU A 71 10.62 -3.51 1.34
C LEU A 71 10.45 -3.16 2.82
N SER A 72 9.90 -1.98 3.12
CA SER A 72 9.75 -1.51 4.50
C SER A 72 8.54 -2.10 5.21
N ASP A 73 7.60 -2.75 4.50
CA ASP A 73 6.36 -3.25 5.07
C ASP A 73 5.99 -4.62 4.44
N GLU A 74 6.09 -5.69 5.22
CA GLU A 74 5.80 -7.08 4.78
C GLU A 74 4.33 -7.24 4.31
N ILE A 75 3.43 -6.38 4.80
CA ILE A 75 2.00 -6.39 4.53
C ILE A 75 1.66 -6.05 3.07
N VAL A 76 2.55 -5.40 2.34
CA VAL A 76 2.31 -4.98 0.94
C VAL A 76 2.75 -6.04 -0.08
N GLN A 77 3.47 -7.08 0.36
CA GLN A 77 3.94 -8.17 -0.53
C GLN A 77 2.94 -9.33 -0.70
N GLU A 78 1.89 -9.39 0.12
CA GLU A 78 0.77 -10.37 0.03
C GLU A 78 -0.44 -9.79 -0.74
#